data_AF-A0A8J7GGC1-F1
#
_entry.id   AF-A0A8J7GGC1-F1
#
_cell.length_a   1.000
_cell.length_b   1.000
_cell.length_c   1.000
_cell.angle_alpha   90.00
_cell.angle_beta   90.00
_cell.angle_gamma   90.00
#
_symmetry.space_group_name_H-M   'P 1'
#
loop_
_entity.id
_entity.type
_entity.pdbx_description
1 polymer ?
#
loop_
_entity_poly.entity_id
_entity_poly.type
_entity_poly.pdbx_seq_one_letter_code
_entity_poly.pdbx_strand_id
1 'polypeptide(L)'
;MTIVTWPVVSRDRVVRAFKPGGLPGAEAPFRTLRSHRWASAGVRVSIRAGGRLDGQRSLFSSLNVESALLARHGREDAARRVAQAAETLEAGPEFARLKELLAAVPVESADAVLEGRLPSGEAGQELGLALRAVARRTEHVRAAETGLVKVADVVAGQVTEVHEGYVVLSQLGGPSTAVPRWMAVAAHRDQPGAWLILITDRLADASAFVNAVPGISLGADPSPEPFTPFGRASQRARVITEADAAVLSGSPVPLTVVVPVVIEA
;
A
#
# COMPACT_ATOMS: atom_id res chain seq x y z
N MET A 1 6.55 2.33 14.65
CA MET A 1 5.63 1.31 14.08
C MET A 1 5.05 1.89 12.80
N THR A 2 5.07 1.12 11.71
CA THR A 2 4.63 1.62 10.39
C THR A 2 3.36 0.89 9.96
N ILE A 3 2.32 1.65 9.63
CA ILE A 3 1.04 1.13 9.13
C ILE A 3 1.01 1.36 7.62
N VAL A 4 0.80 0.29 6.86
CA VAL A 4 0.83 0.31 5.40
C VAL A 4 -0.42 -0.31 4.81
N THR A 5 -0.69 -0.03 3.53
CA THR A 5 -1.85 -0.60 2.84
C THR A 5 -1.73 -2.11 2.77
N TRP A 6 -2.88 -2.80 2.80
CA TRP A 6 -2.91 -4.23 2.54
C TRP A 6 -2.18 -4.52 1.22
N PRO A 7 -1.18 -5.41 1.22
CA PRO A 7 -0.17 -5.46 0.16
C PRO A 7 -0.66 -6.13 -1.12
N VAL A 8 -1.81 -6.79 -1.05
CA VAL A 8 -2.41 -7.51 -2.16
C VAL A 8 -3.85 -7.10 -2.37
N VAL A 9 -4.34 -7.17 -3.60
CA VAL A 9 -5.68 -6.74 -3.95
C VAL A 9 -6.29 -7.62 -5.04
N SER A 10 -7.61 -7.57 -5.16
CA SER A 10 -8.34 -8.11 -6.30
C SER A 10 -8.26 -7.20 -7.52
N ARG A 11 -8.54 -7.76 -8.70
CA ARG A 11 -8.66 -7.02 -9.96
C ARG A 11 -9.65 -5.86 -9.86
N ASP A 12 -10.79 -6.10 -9.23
CA ASP A 12 -11.88 -5.11 -9.14
C ASP A 12 -11.43 -3.85 -8.40
N ARG A 13 -10.52 -3.99 -7.43
CA ARG A 13 -9.93 -2.86 -6.72
C ARG A 13 -8.98 -2.04 -7.58
N VAL A 14 -8.21 -2.70 -8.45
CA VAL A 14 -7.36 -2.03 -9.46
C VAL A 14 -8.25 -1.26 -10.45
N VAL A 15 -9.31 -1.89 -10.96
CA VAL A 15 -10.26 -1.25 -11.88
C VAL A 15 -10.96 -0.06 -11.23
N ARG A 16 -11.42 -0.19 -9.99
CA ARG A 16 -12.09 0.89 -9.26
C ARG A 16 -11.18 2.10 -9.05
N ALA A 17 -9.87 1.89 -8.87
CA ALA A 17 -8.91 2.98 -8.76
C ALA A 17 -8.75 3.76 -10.07
N PHE A 18 -8.83 3.08 -11.22
CA PHE A 18 -8.80 3.73 -12.54
C PHE A 18 -10.15 4.38 -12.92
N LYS A 19 -11.27 3.71 -12.61
CA LYS A 19 -12.63 4.15 -12.96
C LYS A 19 -13.57 4.03 -11.77
N PRO A 20 -13.61 5.06 -10.88
CA PRO A 20 -14.59 5.13 -9.81
C PRO A 20 -16.01 5.09 -10.36
N GLY A 21 -16.92 4.41 -9.66
CA GLY A 21 -18.32 4.28 -10.08
C GLY A 21 -18.56 3.26 -11.20
N GLY A 22 -17.52 2.59 -11.71
CA GLY A 22 -17.69 1.45 -12.62
C GLY A 22 -18.37 0.24 -11.96
N LEU A 23 -19.07 -0.55 -12.76
CA LEU A 23 -19.67 -1.81 -12.30
C LEU A 23 -18.58 -2.81 -11.85
N PRO A 24 -18.78 -3.53 -10.74
CA PRO A 24 -17.91 -4.64 -10.34
C PRO A 24 -17.76 -5.69 -11.45
N GLY A 25 -16.61 -6.34 -11.53
CA GLY A 25 -16.33 -7.36 -12.55
C GLY A 25 -16.15 -6.87 -13.99
N ALA A 26 -16.20 -5.55 -14.26
CA ALA A 26 -16.05 -5.01 -15.61
C ALA A 26 -14.65 -5.33 -16.20
N GLU A 27 -14.64 -6.10 -17.29
CA GLU A 27 -13.40 -6.52 -17.97
C GLU A 27 -12.77 -5.39 -18.79
N ALA A 28 -13.60 -4.56 -19.44
CA ALA A 28 -13.12 -3.56 -20.39
C ALA A 28 -12.10 -2.57 -19.79
N PRO A 29 -12.32 -1.97 -18.60
CA PRO A 29 -11.33 -1.09 -17.99
C PRO A 29 -10.01 -1.79 -17.66
N PHE A 30 -10.06 -3.05 -17.21
CA PHE A 30 -8.84 -3.81 -16.92
C PHE A 30 -8.06 -4.11 -18.20
N ARG A 31 -8.73 -4.46 -19.30
CA ARG A 31 -8.07 -4.62 -20.60
C ARG A 31 -7.40 -3.35 -21.07
N THR A 32 -8.00 -2.18 -20.85
CA THR A 32 -7.38 -0.88 -21.14
C THR A 32 -6.11 -0.69 -20.30
N LEU A 33 -6.17 -0.91 -18.98
CA LEU A 33 -4.97 -0.83 -18.14
C LEU A 33 -3.85 -1.76 -18.65
N ARG A 34 -4.20 -2.99 -19.06
CA ARG A 34 -3.24 -3.95 -19.62
C ARG A 34 -2.67 -3.52 -20.97
N SER A 35 -3.50 -3.03 -21.90
CA SER A 35 -3.04 -2.61 -23.23
C SER A 35 -2.05 -1.45 -23.17
N HIS A 36 -2.25 -0.53 -22.22
CA HIS A 36 -1.35 0.60 -21.99
C HIS A 36 -0.20 0.31 -21.03
N ARG A 37 -0.08 -0.94 -20.53
CA ARG A 37 0.92 -1.36 -19.54
C ARG A 37 0.87 -0.57 -18.22
N TRP A 38 -0.34 -0.17 -17.80
CA TRP A 38 -0.64 0.45 -16.50
C TRP A 38 -1.12 -0.56 -15.45
N ALA A 39 -1.05 -1.86 -15.76
CA ALA A 39 -1.26 -2.93 -14.80
C ALA A 39 -0.47 -4.17 -15.22
N SER A 40 0.05 -4.91 -14.24
CA SER A 40 0.68 -6.22 -14.42
C SER A 40 -0.37 -7.29 -14.79
N ALA A 41 0.10 -8.50 -15.09
CA ALA A 41 -0.80 -9.64 -15.34
C ALA A 41 -1.42 -10.19 -14.05
N GLY A 42 -0.86 -9.84 -12.89
CA GLY A 42 -1.16 -10.46 -11.62
C GLY A 42 -0.65 -11.89 -11.51
N VAL A 43 -0.79 -12.44 -10.32
CA VAL A 43 -0.45 -13.82 -9.99
C VAL A 43 -1.71 -14.65 -9.95
N ARG A 44 -1.74 -15.76 -10.71
CA ARG A 44 -2.84 -16.74 -10.63
C ARG A 44 -2.60 -17.73 -9.51
N VAL A 45 -3.58 -17.83 -8.62
CA VAL A 45 -3.64 -18.80 -7.53
C VAL A 45 -4.76 -19.79 -7.84
N SER A 46 -4.41 -21.07 -7.94
CA SER A 46 -5.39 -22.14 -8.07
C SER A 46 -5.90 -22.49 -6.68
N ILE A 47 -7.19 -22.34 -6.45
CA ILE A 47 -7.80 -22.59 -5.15
C ILE A 47 -8.55 -23.92 -5.20
N ARG A 48 -8.50 -24.66 -4.08
CA ARG A 48 -9.15 -25.96 -3.94
C ARG A 48 -10.24 -25.90 -2.87
N ALA A 49 -11.39 -26.51 -3.15
CA ALA A 49 -12.48 -26.73 -2.20
C ALA A 49 -12.76 -28.24 -2.14
N GLY A 50 -12.73 -28.82 -0.93
CA GLY A 50 -13.02 -30.26 -0.74
C GLY A 50 -12.15 -31.21 -1.58
N GLY A 51 -10.89 -30.86 -1.83
CA GLY A 51 -9.97 -31.65 -2.66
C GLY A 51 -10.14 -31.50 -4.18
N ARG A 52 -11.12 -30.72 -4.64
CA ARG A 52 -11.33 -30.40 -6.07
C ARG A 52 -10.87 -28.98 -6.38
N LEU A 53 -10.45 -28.74 -7.62
CA LEU A 53 -10.10 -27.38 -8.09
C LEU A 53 -11.39 -26.57 -8.25
N ASP A 54 -11.50 -25.48 -7.49
CA ASP A 54 -12.69 -24.61 -7.41
C ASP A 54 -12.55 -23.33 -8.24
N GLY A 55 -11.40 -23.17 -8.89
CA GLY A 55 -11.14 -22.11 -9.84
C GLY A 55 -9.78 -21.46 -9.66
N GLN A 56 -9.57 -20.37 -10.38
CA GLN A 56 -8.38 -19.54 -10.26
C GLN A 56 -8.78 -18.14 -9.82
N ARG A 57 -8.06 -17.59 -8.84
CA ARG A 57 -8.12 -16.19 -8.48
C ARG A 57 -6.88 -15.47 -8.99
N SER A 58 -7.05 -14.21 -9.37
CA SER A 58 -5.93 -13.34 -9.74
C SER A 58 -5.65 -12.39 -8.57
N LEU A 59 -4.42 -12.45 -8.08
CA LEU A 59 -3.87 -11.64 -7.01
C LEU A 59 -2.99 -10.56 -7.63
N PHE A 60 -3.10 -9.32 -7.16
CA PHE A 60 -2.26 -8.22 -7.63
C PHE A 60 -1.58 -7.56 -6.44
N SER A 61 -0.38 -7.02 -6.64
CA SER A 61 0.22 -6.08 -5.69
C SER A 61 -0.62 -4.82 -5.57
N SER A 62 -0.65 -4.22 -4.38
CA SER A 62 -1.24 -2.89 -4.17
C SER A 62 -0.61 -1.80 -5.04
N LEU A 63 0.61 -2.00 -5.57
CA LEU A 63 1.22 -1.11 -6.57
C LEU A 63 0.40 -1.02 -7.86
N ASN A 64 -0.38 -2.05 -8.23
CA ASN A 64 -1.30 -1.94 -9.37
C ASN A 64 -2.41 -0.91 -9.13
N VAL A 65 -2.84 -0.72 -7.88
CA VAL A 65 -3.79 0.34 -7.51
C VAL A 65 -3.16 1.72 -7.70
N GLU A 66 -1.90 1.88 -7.30
CA GLU A 66 -1.15 3.12 -7.47
C GLU A 66 -0.89 3.44 -8.95
N SER A 67 -0.52 2.43 -9.75
CA SER A 67 -0.37 2.58 -11.19
C SER A 67 -1.69 2.99 -11.87
N ALA A 68 -2.79 2.32 -11.52
CA ALA A 68 -4.12 2.66 -12.02
C ALA A 68 -4.55 4.10 -11.62
N LEU A 69 -4.23 4.51 -10.40
CA LEU A 69 -4.45 5.87 -9.90
C LEU A 69 -3.64 6.89 -10.72
N LEU A 70 -2.34 6.65 -10.94
CA LEU A 70 -1.47 7.50 -11.76
C LEU A 70 -1.98 7.64 -13.20
N ALA A 71 -2.40 6.52 -13.80
CA ALA A 71 -2.95 6.50 -15.15
C ALA A 71 -4.21 7.37 -15.27
N ARG A 72 -5.13 7.29 -14.30
CA ARG A 72 -6.33 8.13 -14.27
C ARG A 72 -6.00 9.63 -14.21
N HIS A 73 -4.91 9.99 -13.52
CA HIS A 73 -4.42 11.37 -13.41
C HIS A 73 -3.52 11.81 -14.58
N GLY A 74 -3.50 11.04 -15.68
CA GLY A 74 -2.71 11.34 -16.87
C GLY A 74 -1.20 11.23 -16.66
N ARG A 75 -0.74 10.55 -15.60
CA ARG A 75 0.69 10.32 -15.30
C ARG A 75 1.15 9.00 -15.91
N GLU A 76 1.02 8.86 -17.22
CA GLU A 76 1.15 7.58 -17.93
C GLU A 76 2.54 6.93 -17.79
N ASP A 77 3.63 7.71 -17.84
CA ASP A 77 4.99 7.19 -17.67
C ASP A 77 5.23 6.66 -16.26
N ALA A 78 4.75 7.39 -15.25
CA ALA A 78 4.84 6.95 -13.86
C ALA A 78 3.98 5.71 -13.64
N ALA A 79 2.77 5.65 -14.21
CA ALA A 79 1.92 4.48 -14.17
C ALA A 79 2.63 3.24 -14.75
N ARG A 80 3.27 3.37 -15.92
CA ARG A 80 4.03 2.27 -16.54
C ARG A 80 5.18 1.77 -15.67
N ARG A 81 5.98 2.68 -15.09
CA ARG A 81 7.07 2.31 -14.18
C ARG A 81 6.56 1.56 -12.94
N VAL A 82 5.51 2.07 -12.30
CA VAL A 82 4.92 1.43 -11.12
C VAL A 82 4.29 0.07 -11.47
N ALA A 83 3.68 -0.08 -12.65
CA ALA A 83 3.15 -1.37 -13.11
C ALA A 83 4.25 -2.40 -13.36
N GLN A 84 5.38 -1.99 -13.94
CA GLN A 84 6.55 -2.85 -14.12
C GLN A 84 7.19 -3.26 -12.79
N ALA A 85 7.23 -2.32 -11.83
CA ALA A 85 7.69 -2.61 -10.47
C ALA A 85 6.75 -3.60 -9.76
N ALA A 86 5.44 -3.46 -9.95
CA ALA A 86 4.44 -4.41 -9.48
C ALA A 86 4.64 -5.81 -10.08
N GLU A 87 4.88 -5.91 -11.39
CA GLU A 87 5.17 -7.18 -12.06
C GLU A 87 6.45 -7.84 -11.52
N THR A 88 7.51 -7.06 -11.32
CA THR A 88 8.77 -7.55 -10.73
C THR A 88 8.56 -8.08 -9.32
N LEU A 89 7.78 -7.36 -8.51
CA LEU A 89 7.42 -7.76 -7.15
C LEU A 89 6.57 -9.05 -7.13
N GLU A 90 5.59 -9.15 -8.02
CA GLU A 90 4.69 -10.30 -8.17
C GLU A 90 5.40 -11.58 -8.62
N ALA A 91 6.50 -11.44 -9.37
CA ALA A 91 7.38 -12.56 -9.73
C ALA A 91 8.36 -12.94 -8.61
N GLY A 92 8.41 -12.17 -7.51
CA GLY A 92 9.35 -12.34 -6.41
C GLY A 92 9.02 -13.50 -5.46
N PRO A 93 9.99 -13.90 -4.61
CA PRO A 93 9.85 -15.03 -3.69
C PRO A 93 8.77 -14.79 -2.63
N GLU A 94 8.54 -13.57 -2.18
CA GLU A 94 7.50 -13.25 -1.19
C GLU A 94 6.10 -13.52 -1.75
N PHE A 95 5.85 -13.17 -3.01
CA PHE A 95 4.58 -13.48 -3.69
C PHE A 95 4.43 -14.95 -4.00
N ALA A 96 5.51 -15.64 -4.38
CA ALA A 96 5.51 -17.08 -4.58
C ALA A 96 5.11 -17.81 -3.28
N ARG A 97 5.70 -17.44 -2.15
CA ARG A 97 5.35 -18.00 -0.84
C ARG A 97 3.89 -17.71 -0.46
N LEU A 98 3.41 -16.48 -0.67
CA LEU A 98 2.02 -16.14 -0.40
C LEU A 98 1.06 -16.97 -1.27
N LYS A 99 1.38 -17.18 -2.55
CA LYS A 99 0.60 -18.02 -3.46
C LYS A 99 0.50 -19.47 -2.97
N GLU A 100 1.59 -20.05 -2.50
CA GLU A 100 1.60 -21.41 -1.95
C GLU A 100 0.66 -21.53 -0.74
N LEU A 101 0.77 -20.58 0.19
CA LEU A 101 -0.09 -20.54 1.39
C LEU A 101 -1.57 -20.37 1.01
N LEU A 102 -1.88 -19.47 0.08
CA LEU A 102 -3.25 -19.25 -0.39
C LEU A 102 -3.83 -20.47 -1.12
N ALA A 103 -3.01 -21.26 -1.80
CA ALA A 103 -3.45 -22.49 -2.45
C ALA A 103 -3.72 -23.64 -1.46
N ALA A 104 -3.18 -23.55 -0.23
CA ALA A 104 -3.32 -24.57 0.82
C ALA A 104 -4.51 -24.33 1.76
N VAL A 105 -5.10 -23.13 1.74
CA VAL A 105 -6.25 -22.79 2.60
C VAL A 105 -7.59 -22.94 1.85
N PRO A 106 -8.72 -23.08 2.57
CA PRO A 106 -10.06 -23.06 1.96
C PRO A 106 -10.33 -21.79 1.15
N VAL A 107 -11.20 -21.91 0.15
CA VAL A 107 -11.52 -20.80 -0.76
C VAL A 107 -12.03 -19.56 -0.04
N GLU A 108 -12.85 -19.75 1.00
CA GLU A 108 -13.40 -18.68 1.81
C GLU A 108 -12.30 -17.91 2.56
N SER A 109 -11.26 -18.62 3.01
CA SER A 109 -10.10 -18.01 3.67
C SER A 109 -9.24 -17.23 2.68
N ALA A 110 -9.03 -17.77 1.47
CA ALA A 110 -8.27 -17.09 0.43
C ALA A 110 -8.99 -15.82 -0.06
N ASP A 111 -10.30 -15.89 -0.30
CA ASP A 111 -11.11 -14.73 -0.68
C ASP A 111 -11.12 -13.68 0.45
N ALA A 112 -11.22 -14.10 1.71
CA ALA A 112 -11.10 -13.20 2.86
C ALA A 112 -9.74 -12.46 2.90
N VAL A 113 -8.63 -13.13 2.55
CA VAL A 113 -7.30 -12.49 2.46
C VAL A 113 -7.24 -11.43 1.37
N LEU A 114 -7.87 -11.65 0.21
CA LEU A 114 -7.95 -10.65 -0.87
C LEU A 114 -8.76 -9.41 -0.44
N GLU A 115 -9.74 -9.60 0.44
CA GLU A 115 -10.55 -8.53 1.03
C GLU A 115 -9.87 -7.84 2.22
N GLY A 116 -8.70 -8.33 2.65
CA GLY A 116 -7.94 -7.74 3.73
C GLY A 116 -8.14 -8.35 5.11
N ARG A 117 -8.67 -9.57 5.20
CA ARG A 117 -8.91 -10.29 6.45
C ARG A 117 -7.96 -11.47 6.59
N LEU A 118 -7.48 -11.73 7.80
CA LEU A 118 -6.75 -12.96 8.10
C LEU A 118 -7.73 -14.00 8.66
N PRO A 119 -7.62 -15.27 8.27
CA PRO A 119 -8.29 -16.34 8.99
C PRO A 119 -7.73 -16.45 10.42
N SER A 120 -8.49 -17.09 11.31
CA SER A 120 -8.03 -17.37 12.68
C SER A 120 -7.08 -18.59 12.72
N GLY A 121 -6.32 -18.72 13.81
CA GLY A 121 -5.45 -19.88 14.05
C GLY A 121 -4.10 -19.81 13.32
N GLU A 122 -3.43 -20.95 13.22
CA GLU A 122 -2.06 -21.08 12.71
C GLU A 122 -1.92 -20.62 11.25
N ALA A 123 -2.83 -21.04 10.36
CA ALA A 123 -2.85 -20.60 8.97
C ALA A 123 -2.95 -19.06 8.85
N GLY A 124 -3.70 -18.42 9.74
CA GLY A 124 -3.79 -16.96 9.83
C GLY A 124 -2.48 -16.29 10.21
N GLN A 125 -1.72 -16.90 11.12
CA GLN A 125 -0.42 -16.39 11.54
C GLN A 125 0.61 -16.49 10.40
N GLU A 126 0.67 -17.64 9.72
CA GLU A 126 1.56 -17.83 8.57
C GLU A 126 1.25 -16.87 7.42
N LEU A 127 -0.03 -16.73 7.06
CA LEU A 127 -0.48 -15.77 6.06
C LEU A 127 -0.14 -14.34 6.48
N GLY A 128 -0.34 -13.99 7.75
CA GLY A 128 0.03 -12.69 8.30
C GLY A 128 1.51 -12.38 8.18
N LEU A 129 2.39 -13.35 8.43
CA LEU A 129 3.85 -13.20 8.24
C LEU A 129 4.20 -13.01 6.76
N ALA A 130 3.65 -13.83 5.88
CA ALA A 130 3.87 -13.72 4.44
C ALA A 130 3.40 -12.36 3.89
N LEU A 131 2.22 -11.90 4.31
CA LEU A 131 1.70 -10.58 3.93
C LEU A 131 2.57 -9.44 4.45
N ARG A 132 3.10 -9.51 5.68
CA ARG A 132 4.06 -8.50 6.16
C ARG A 132 5.34 -8.48 5.34
N ALA A 133 5.84 -9.64 4.91
CA ALA A 133 7.02 -9.72 4.05
C ALA A 133 6.75 -9.05 2.68
N VAL A 134 5.61 -9.38 2.05
CA VAL A 134 5.19 -8.71 0.82
C VAL A 134 5.04 -7.21 1.04
N ALA A 135 4.37 -6.79 2.11
CA ALA A 135 4.15 -5.37 2.42
C ALA A 135 5.47 -4.60 2.63
N ARG A 136 6.44 -5.16 3.34
CA ARG A 136 7.79 -4.57 3.49
C ARG A 136 8.47 -4.38 2.14
N ARG A 137 8.41 -5.40 1.28
CA ARG A 137 8.99 -5.32 -0.07
C ARG A 137 8.24 -4.30 -0.94
N THR A 138 6.92 -4.25 -0.85
CA THR A 138 6.08 -3.24 -1.51
C THR A 138 6.49 -1.83 -1.10
N GLU A 139 6.63 -1.53 0.19
CA GLU A 139 7.06 -0.19 0.63
C GLU A 139 8.46 0.16 0.16
N HIS A 140 9.39 -0.80 0.15
CA HIS A 140 10.74 -0.57 -0.34
C HIS A 140 10.73 -0.18 -1.83
N VAL A 141 9.93 -0.88 -2.64
CA VAL A 141 9.73 -0.57 -4.06
C VAL A 141 9.00 0.77 -4.22
N ARG A 142 7.93 1.02 -3.45
CA ARG A 142 7.16 2.27 -3.49
C ARG A 142 8.06 3.47 -3.21
N ALA A 143 8.93 3.39 -2.21
CA ALA A 143 9.86 4.46 -1.85
C ALA A 143 10.82 4.81 -3.00
N ALA A 144 11.24 3.83 -3.80
CA ALA A 144 12.09 4.05 -4.97
C ALA A 144 11.32 4.67 -6.15
N GLU A 145 10.08 4.25 -6.38
CA GLU A 145 9.31 4.62 -7.59
C GLU A 145 8.42 5.87 -7.42
N THR A 146 7.95 6.14 -6.21
CA THR A 146 6.83 7.06 -5.94
C THR A 146 7.24 8.29 -5.15
N GLY A 147 8.52 8.43 -4.80
CA GLY A 147 9.04 9.48 -3.90
C GLY A 147 8.77 10.94 -4.32
N LEU A 148 8.19 11.18 -5.50
CA LEU A 148 7.98 12.51 -6.08
C LEU A 148 6.55 12.79 -6.56
N VAL A 149 5.60 11.85 -6.49
CA VAL A 149 4.24 12.06 -7.06
C VAL A 149 3.16 11.71 -6.04
N LYS A 150 2.73 12.72 -5.27
CA LYS A 150 1.58 12.60 -4.38
C LYS A 150 0.28 12.79 -5.17
N VAL A 151 -0.46 11.70 -5.37
CA VAL A 151 -1.74 11.70 -6.12
C VAL A 151 -2.94 11.64 -5.18
N ALA A 152 -2.77 11.10 -3.97
CA ALA A 152 -3.80 10.98 -2.96
C ALA A 152 -3.27 11.37 -1.57
N ASP A 153 -4.16 11.87 -0.73
CA ASP A 153 -3.94 12.05 0.70
C ASP A 153 -4.20 10.73 1.43
N VAL A 154 -3.31 10.36 2.35
CA VAL A 154 -3.39 9.09 3.07
C VAL A 154 -3.38 9.36 4.57
N VAL A 155 -4.37 8.83 5.26
CA VAL A 155 -4.46 8.84 6.72
C VAL A 155 -4.48 7.40 7.20
N ALA A 156 -3.46 6.98 7.94
CA ALA A 156 -3.32 5.63 8.46
C ALA A 156 -3.35 5.63 9.99
N GLY A 157 -4.06 4.69 10.60
CA GLY A 157 -4.16 4.61 12.06
C GLY A 157 -4.73 3.29 12.58
N GLN A 158 -4.85 3.23 13.90
CA GLN A 158 -5.56 2.16 14.60
C GLN A 158 -6.97 2.61 14.96
N VAL A 159 -7.95 1.74 14.79
CA VAL A 159 -9.28 1.95 15.37
C VAL A 159 -9.17 1.79 16.88
N THR A 160 -9.40 2.86 17.65
CA THR A 160 -9.34 2.84 19.12
C THR A 160 -10.71 2.73 19.75
N GLU A 161 -11.73 3.31 19.10
CA GLU A 161 -13.10 3.31 19.58
C GLU A 161 -14.07 3.00 18.43
N VAL A 162 -15.17 2.34 18.77
CA VAL A 162 -16.25 2.02 17.84
C VAL A 162 -17.57 2.51 18.43
N HIS A 163 -18.22 3.41 17.70
CA HIS A 163 -19.52 3.97 18.04
C HIS A 163 -20.57 3.49 17.04
N GLU A 164 -21.84 3.83 17.23
CA GLU A 164 -22.91 3.39 16.32
C GLU A 164 -22.71 3.92 14.89
N GLY A 165 -22.39 5.21 14.72
CA GLY A 165 -22.25 5.86 13.42
C GLY A 165 -20.81 6.01 12.89
N TYR A 166 -19.79 5.89 13.75
CA TYR A 166 -18.39 6.15 13.38
C TYR A 166 -17.40 5.29 14.19
N VAL A 167 -16.17 5.23 13.70
CA VAL A 167 -15.01 4.71 14.43
C VAL A 167 -14.00 5.82 14.63
N VAL A 168 -13.24 5.77 15.72
CA VAL A 168 -12.15 6.71 15.98
C VAL A 168 -10.83 6.08 15.52
N LEU A 169 -10.19 6.74 14.55
CA LEU A 169 -8.91 6.34 13.99
C LEU A 169 -7.79 7.17 14.63
N SER A 170 -6.96 6.54 15.45
CA SER A 170 -5.79 7.17 16.08
C SER A 170 -4.55 7.00 15.21
N GLN A 171 -3.96 8.11 14.78
CA GLN A 171 -2.70 8.12 14.05
C GLN A 171 -1.53 7.97 15.03
N LEU A 172 -0.45 7.31 14.60
CA LEU A 172 0.74 7.15 15.44
C LEU A 172 1.37 8.51 15.77
N GLY A 173 1.21 8.98 17.01
CA GLY A 173 1.74 10.28 17.47
C GLY A 173 1.04 11.49 16.84
N GLY A 174 -0.15 11.31 16.27
CA GLY A 174 -0.90 12.34 15.55
C GLY A 174 -2.34 12.52 16.04
N PRO A 175 -3.12 13.39 15.38
CA PRO A 175 -4.52 13.61 15.73
C PRO A 175 -5.38 12.36 15.49
N SER A 176 -6.46 12.27 16.26
CA SER A 176 -7.50 11.27 16.03
C SER A 176 -8.49 11.77 14.97
N THR A 177 -8.96 10.88 14.10
CA THR A 177 -9.92 11.18 13.02
C THR A 177 -11.17 10.31 13.18
N ALA A 178 -12.36 10.92 13.15
CA ALA A 178 -13.61 10.17 13.09
C ALA A 178 -13.88 9.70 11.66
N VAL A 179 -14.18 8.41 11.50
CA VAL A 179 -14.47 7.79 10.19
C VAL A 179 -15.86 7.18 10.24
N PRO A 180 -16.74 7.42 9.24
CA PRO A 180 -18.05 6.77 9.18
C PRO A 180 -17.94 5.25 9.30
N ARG A 181 -18.74 4.64 10.17
CA ARG A 181 -18.59 3.21 10.51
C ARG A 181 -18.79 2.32 9.31
N TRP A 182 -19.72 2.66 8.42
CA TRP A 182 -19.97 1.91 7.19
C TRP A 182 -18.73 1.80 6.29
N MET A 183 -17.83 2.80 6.30
CA MET A 183 -16.56 2.73 5.58
C MET A 183 -15.58 1.75 6.24
N ALA A 184 -15.52 1.76 7.58
CA ALA A 184 -14.70 0.81 8.33
C ALA A 184 -15.22 -0.63 8.17
N VAL A 185 -16.54 -0.83 8.16
CA VAL A 185 -17.19 -2.13 7.88
C VAL A 185 -16.84 -2.62 6.48
N ALA A 186 -16.94 -1.76 5.47
CA ALA A 186 -16.58 -2.09 4.08
C ALA A 186 -15.10 -2.46 3.93
N ALA A 187 -14.22 -1.95 4.80
CA ALA A 187 -12.81 -2.31 4.87
C ALA A 187 -12.52 -3.50 5.80
N HIS A 188 -13.54 -4.07 6.46
CA HIS A 188 -13.42 -5.10 7.50
C HIS A 188 -12.50 -4.67 8.66
N ARG A 189 -12.70 -3.44 9.16
CA ARG A 189 -11.92 -2.79 10.22
C ARG A 189 -12.82 -2.06 11.22
N ASP A 190 -13.99 -2.60 11.51
CA ASP A 190 -14.98 -2.00 12.42
C ASP A 190 -14.84 -2.47 13.89
N GLN A 191 -13.64 -2.92 14.28
CA GLN A 191 -13.34 -3.41 15.62
C GLN A 191 -12.15 -2.65 16.24
N PRO A 192 -12.12 -2.43 17.57
CA PRO A 192 -10.96 -1.88 18.24
C PRO A 192 -9.69 -2.69 17.97
N GLY A 193 -8.56 -1.99 17.84
CA GLY A 193 -7.26 -2.56 17.53
C GLY A 193 -6.99 -2.77 16.03
N ALA A 194 -8.01 -2.67 15.17
CA ALA A 194 -7.89 -2.91 13.74
C ALA A 194 -7.15 -1.77 13.02
N TRP A 195 -6.29 -2.11 12.06
CA TRP A 195 -5.52 -1.13 11.28
C TRP A 195 -6.31 -0.68 10.05
N LEU A 196 -6.60 0.61 9.95
CA LEU A 196 -7.38 1.20 8.88
C LEU A 196 -6.60 2.32 8.20
N ILE A 197 -6.76 2.43 6.88
CA ILE A 197 -6.20 3.51 6.08
C ILE A 197 -7.32 4.17 5.28
N LEU A 198 -7.38 5.50 5.36
CA LEU A 198 -8.21 6.32 4.49
C LEU A 198 -7.33 6.87 3.37
N ILE A 199 -7.79 6.69 2.14
CA ILE A 199 -7.19 7.26 0.95
C ILE A 199 -8.19 8.24 0.37
N THR A 200 -7.82 9.51 0.34
CA THR A 200 -8.61 10.59 -0.26
C THR A 200 -7.93 11.01 -1.54
N ASP A 201 -8.61 10.78 -2.64
CA ASP A 201 -8.16 11.16 -3.96
C ASP A 201 -9.07 12.25 -4.54
N ARG A 202 -8.48 13.30 -5.09
CA ARG A 202 -9.26 14.37 -5.73
C ARG A 202 -9.63 13.95 -7.14
N LEU A 203 -10.91 14.08 -7.46
CA LEU A 203 -11.42 13.88 -8.81
C LEU A 203 -11.61 15.25 -9.49
N ALA A 204 -12.01 15.24 -10.76
CA ALA A 204 -12.41 16.46 -11.47
C ALA A 204 -13.63 17.14 -10.80
N ASP A 205 -13.87 18.40 -11.15
CA ASP A 205 -15.09 19.14 -10.79
C ASP A 205 -15.35 19.26 -9.28
N ALA A 206 -14.29 19.48 -8.49
CA ALA A 206 -14.34 19.63 -7.03
C ALA A 206 -14.94 18.42 -6.28
N SER A 207 -14.93 17.24 -6.91
CA SER A 207 -15.32 15.99 -6.27
C SER A 207 -14.11 15.25 -5.71
N ALA A 208 -14.34 14.37 -4.73
CA ALA A 208 -13.29 13.54 -4.15
C ALA A 208 -13.77 12.10 -3.99
N PHE A 209 -12.86 11.16 -4.23
CA PHE A 209 -13.06 9.75 -3.95
C PHE A 209 -12.37 9.42 -2.62
N VAL A 210 -13.16 9.13 -1.59
CA VAL A 210 -12.64 8.69 -0.29
C VAL A 210 -12.84 7.19 -0.18
N ASN A 211 -11.76 6.46 0.08
CA ASN A 211 -11.78 5.02 0.20
C ASN A 211 -11.15 4.58 1.53
N ALA A 212 -11.91 3.79 2.29
CA ALA A 212 -11.39 3.10 3.46
C ALA A 212 -10.83 1.76 3.02
N VAL A 213 -9.60 1.46 3.43
CA VAL A 213 -8.92 0.24 3.06
C VAL A 213 -8.28 -0.46 4.25
N PRO A 214 -8.21 -1.80 4.23
CA PRO A 214 -7.49 -2.56 5.24
C PRO A 214 -6.02 -2.12 5.30
N GLY A 215 -5.55 -1.82 6.51
CA GLY A 215 -4.13 -1.65 6.81
C GLY A 215 -3.52 -2.92 7.39
N ILE A 216 -2.19 -2.97 7.36
CA ILE A 216 -1.38 -3.94 8.08
C ILE A 216 -0.23 -3.22 8.79
N SER A 217 0.02 -3.59 10.04
CA SER A 217 1.19 -3.09 10.77
C SER A 217 2.40 -3.95 10.46
N LEU A 218 3.51 -3.30 10.08
CA LEU A 218 4.80 -3.95 9.88
C LEU A 218 5.54 -4.21 11.20
N GLY A 219 4.95 -3.82 12.34
CA GLY A 219 5.59 -3.81 13.64
C GLY A 219 6.45 -2.56 13.84
N ALA A 220 7.22 -2.52 14.93
CA ALA A 220 8.39 -1.66 14.98
C ALA A 220 9.35 -2.15 13.89
N ASP A 221 9.80 -1.26 13.01
CA ASP A 221 11.07 -1.54 12.35
C ASP A 221 12.09 -1.76 13.48
N PRO A 222 12.98 -2.77 13.40
CA PRO A 222 14.24 -2.64 14.14
C PRO A 222 14.74 -1.25 13.74
N SER A 223 14.85 -0.36 14.73
CA SER A 223 15.21 1.05 14.54
C SER A 223 16.11 1.16 13.31
N PRO A 224 15.70 1.88 12.24
CA PRO A 224 16.51 1.91 11.03
C PRO A 224 17.93 2.20 11.49
N GLU A 225 18.88 1.32 11.15
CA GLU A 225 20.28 1.52 11.54
C GLU A 225 20.57 3.01 11.33
N PRO A 226 21.03 3.74 12.38
CA PRO A 226 21.19 5.17 12.28
C PRO A 226 21.96 5.45 11.00
N PHE A 227 21.32 6.19 10.09
CA PHE A 227 21.94 6.48 8.81
C PHE A 227 23.22 7.23 9.09
N THR A 228 24.35 6.58 8.82
CA THR A 228 25.66 7.21 8.83
C THR A 228 26.06 7.44 7.37
N PRO A 229 26.35 8.68 6.97
CA PRO A 229 26.88 8.97 5.64
C PRO A 229 28.25 8.30 5.40
N PHE A 230 28.87 7.72 6.44
CA PHE A 230 30.16 7.02 6.38
C PHE A 230 30.01 5.48 6.37
N GLY A 231 28.78 4.96 6.50
CA GLY A 231 28.51 3.52 6.55
C GLY A 231 28.59 2.87 5.17
N ARG A 232 29.71 2.22 4.86
CA ARG A 232 29.96 1.56 3.55
C ARG A 232 29.04 0.36 3.24
N ALA A 233 28.31 -0.15 4.23
CA ALA A 233 27.39 -1.27 4.09
C ALA A 233 25.98 -0.85 3.63
N SER A 234 25.61 0.42 3.77
CA SER A 234 24.26 0.88 3.42
C SER A 234 24.12 1.10 1.92
N GLN A 235 23.10 0.50 1.30
CA GLN A 235 22.73 0.81 -0.09
C GLN A 235 22.34 2.30 -0.27
N ARG A 236 21.91 2.97 0.80
CA ARG A 236 21.61 4.41 0.81
C ARG A 236 22.85 5.30 0.73
N ALA A 237 24.03 4.76 1.04
CA ALA A 237 25.32 5.45 0.90
C ALA A 237 25.91 5.30 -0.51
N ARG A 238 25.24 4.58 -1.41
CA ARG A 238 25.67 4.44 -2.81
C ARG A 238 24.84 5.38 -3.66
N VAL A 239 25.54 6.15 -4.48
CA VAL A 239 25.07 7.13 -5.45
C VAL A 239 24.94 8.55 -4.87
N ILE A 240 26.10 9.21 -4.75
CA ILE A 240 26.19 10.64 -5.07
C ILE A 240 26.02 10.70 -6.59
N THR A 241 24.95 11.31 -7.07
CA THR A 241 24.77 11.56 -8.51
C THR A 241 25.68 12.72 -8.96
N GLU A 242 25.93 12.87 -10.27
CA GLU A 242 26.63 14.06 -10.78
C GLU A 242 25.90 15.37 -10.42
N ALA A 243 24.57 15.33 -10.28
CA ALA A 243 23.78 16.46 -9.82
C ALA A 243 24.06 16.82 -8.35
N ASP A 244 24.23 15.81 -7.48
CA ASP A 244 24.61 16.02 -6.08
C ASP A 244 26.04 16.57 -5.97
N ALA A 245 26.95 16.09 -6.81
CA ALA A 245 28.31 16.62 -6.88
C ALA A 245 28.35 18.10 -7.31
N ALA A 246 27.50 18.50 -8.25
CA ALA A 246 27.37 19.89 -8.67
C ALA A 246 26.87 20.80 -7.52
N VAL A 247 25.87 20.34 -6.76
CA VAL A 247 25.34 21.06 -5.58
C VAL A 247 26.38 21.19 -4.47
N LEU A 248 27.17 20.14 -4.23
CA LEU A 248 28.24 20.13 -3.21
C LEU A 248 29.49 20.91 -3.63
N SER A 249 29.71 21.11 -4.94
CA SER A 249 30.82 21.90 -5.48
C SER A 249 30.60 23.41 -5.44
N GLY A 250 29.36 23.85 -5.23
CA GLY A 250 29.02 25.26 -5.03
C GLY A 250 29.58 25.77 -3.69
N SER A 251 30.05 27.01 -3.67
CA SER A 251 30.53 27.64 -2.42
C SER A 251 29.43 27.57 -1.35
N PRO A 252 29.69 26.96 -0.18
CA PRO A 252 28.66 26.74 0.82
C PRO A 252 28.12 28.08 1.33
N VAL A 253 26.82 28.30 1.18
CA VAL A 253 26.14 29.44 1.79
C VAL A 253 26.03 29.18 3.29
N PRO A 254 26.46 30.12 4.17
CA PRO A 254 26.32 29.95 5.62
C PRO A 254 24.85 29.74 5.99
N LEU A 255 24.54 28.58 6.56
CA LEU A 255 23.20 28.30 7.08
C LEU A 255 22.98 29.12 8.35
N THR A 256 22.18 30.18 8.26
CA THR A 256 21.81 30.99 9.44
C THR A 256 20.50 30.45 10.01
N VAL A 257 20.58 29.70 11.11
CA VAL A 257 19.39 29.21 11.83
C VAL A 257 19.11 30.17 12.98
N VAL A 258 17.96 30.86 12.93
CA VAL A 258 17.51 31.73 14.01
C VAL A 258 16.80 30.86 15.06
N VAL A 259 17.41 30.73 16.23
CA VAL A 259 16.83 30.00 17.37
C VAL A 259 16.18 31.02 18.31
N PRO A 260 14.86 30.98 18.55
CA PRO A 260 14.24 31.83 19.56
C PRO A 260 14.67 31.37 20.95
N VAL A 261 15.29 32.27 21.70
CA VAL A 261 15.63 32.05 23.12
C VAL A 261 14.61 32.82 23.95
N VAL A 262 13.89 32.12 24.82
CA VAL A 262 13.06 32.75 25.85
C VAL A 262 13.97 33.10 27.01
N ILE A 263 14.08 34.40 27.32
CA ILE A 263 14.75 34.89 28.52
C ILE A 263 13.65 35.21 29.53
N GLU A 264 13.57 34.43 30.61
CA GLU A 264 12.68 34.71 31.73
C GLU A 264 13.27 35.88 32.55
N ALA A 265 12.40 36.81 32.96
CA ALA A 265 12.76 38.01 33.74
C ALA A 265 12.83 37.72 35.24
#